data_AF-A0A4S1X2L2-F1
#
_entry.id   AF-A0A4S1X2L2-F1
#
_cell.length_a   1.000
_cell.length_b   1.000
_cell.length_c   1.000
_cell.angle_alpha   90.00
_cell.angle_beta   90.00
_cell.angle_gamma   90.00
#
_symmetry.space_group_name_H-M   'P 1'
#
loop_
_entity.id
_entity.type
_entity.pdbx_description
1 polymer ?
#
loop_
_entity_poly.entity_id
_entity_poly.type
_entity_poly.pdbx_seq_one_letter_code
_entity_poly.pdbx_strand_id
1 'polypeptide(L)'
;MSARSTKAEVRNPILTLPAVSRLRALTPEARLALQEILLDIQHDARLRAEKSWRSRKPPVAAYWAACGVYAGHIARAIGPGPGRGARGARIPSPFEETFTC
;
A
#
# COMPACT_ATOMS: atom_id res chain seq x y z
N MET A 1 -29.09 -0.85 -9.12
CA MET A 1 -27.72 -0.76 -8.59
C MET A 1 -26.80 -0.30 -9.73
N SER A 2 -26.27 0.93 -9.67
CA SER A 2 -25.39 1.47 -10.73
C SER A 2 -24.20 0.54 -10.96
N ALA A 3 -23.96 0.15 -12.21
CA ALA A 3 -22.78 -0.62 -12.58
C ALA A 3 -21.53 0.17 -12.19
N ARG A 4 -20.73 -0.36 -11.26
CA ARG A 4 -19.54 0.32 -10.74
C ARG A 4 -18.50 0.41 -11.85
N SER A 5 -18.09 1.64 -12.20
CA SER A 5 -17.09 1.92 -13.26
C SER A 5 -15.86 1.01 -13.17
N THR A 6 -15.38 0.52 -14.31
CA THR A 6 -14.25 -0.41 -14.46
C THR A 6 -12.91 0.29 -14.69
N LYS A 7 -12.91 1.61 -14.97
CA LYS A 7 -11.68 2.38 -15.24
C LYS A 7 -10.76 2.42 -14.02
N ALA A 8 -9.48 2.14 -14.21
CA ALA A 8 -8.49 2.06 -13.13
C ALA A 8 -8.32 3.39 -12.39
N GLU A 9 -8.32 4.52 -13.12
CA GLU A 9 -8.25 5.87 -12.56
C GLU A 9 -9.47 6.27 -11.72
N VAL A 10 -10.66 5.77 -12.09
CA VAL A 10 -11.90 6.00 -11.31
C VAL A 10 -11.87 5.19 -10.01
N ARG A 11 -11.20 4.03 -10.03
CA ARG A 11 -11.03 3.17 -8.84
C ARG A 11 -9.84 3.56 -7.98
N ASN A 12 -8.87 4.27 -8.55
CA ASN A 12 -7.67 4.72 -7.89
C ASN A 12 -7.39 6.18 -8.28
N PRO A 13 -7.89 7.17 -7.51
CA PRO A 13 -7.73 8.58 -7.83
C PRO A 13 -6.27 9.04 -7.80
N ILE A 14 -5.35 8.25 -7.21
CA ILE A 14 -3.92 8.56 -7.24
C ILE A 14 -3.39 8.56 -8.67
N LEU A 15 -3.92 7.71 -9.56
CA LEU A 15 -3.46 7.60 -10.94
C LEU A 15 -3.66 8.89 -11.75
N THR A 16 -4.54 9.79 -11.33
CA THR A 16 -4.76 11.08 -12.01
C THR A 16 -3.76 12.15 -11.56
N LEU A 17 -2.95 11.90 -10.53
CA LEU A 17 -1.96 12.86 -10.04
C LEU A 17 -0.71 12.81 -10.93
N PRO A 18 -0.25 13.95 -11.51
CA PRO A 18 0.97 13.99 -12.32
C PRO A 18 2.21 13.48 -11.57
N ALA A 19 2.22 13.67 -10.24
CA ALA A 19 3.30 13.23 -9.35
C ALA A 19 3.51 11.70 -9.32
N VAL A 20 2.54 10.88 -9.76
CA VAL A 20 2.71 9.42 -9.85
C VAL A 20 3.82 9.03 -10.81
N SER A 21 4.09 9.85 -11.83
CA SER A 21 5.23 9.63 -12.73
C SER A 21 6.56 9.54 -11.97
N ARG A 22 6.75 10.36 -10.93
CA ARG A 22 7.94 10.36 -10.07
C ARG A 22 8.08 9.05 -9.28
N LEU A 23 6.96 8.51 -8.79
CA LEU A 23 6.94 7.22 -8.10
C LEU A 23 7.28 6.06 -9.04
N ARG A 24 6.87 6.15 -10.31
CA ARG A 24 7.17 5.13 -11.33
C ARG A 24 8.59 5.22 -11.87
N ALA A 25 9.22 6.39 -11.78
CA ALA A 25 10.61 6.63 -12.15
C ALA A 25 11.63 6.13 -11.11
N LEU A 26 11.17 5.74 -9.91
CA LEU A 26 12.01 5.10 -8.90
C LEU A 26 12.59 3.77 -9.42
N THR A 27 13.75 3.38 -8.88
CA THR A 27 14.34 2.07 -9.18
C THR A 27 13.39 0.92 -8.79
N PRO A 28 13.48 -0.25 -9.42
CA PRO A 28 12.66 -1.41 -9.07
C PRO A 28 12.68 -1.75 -7.57
N GLU A 29 13.85 -1.68 -6.95
CA GLU A 29 14.10 -2.00 -5.55
C GLU A 29 13.44 -0.97 -4.64
N ALA A 30 13.59 0.32 -4.96
CA ALA A 30 12.93 1.40 -4.22
C ALA A 30 11.40 1.33 -4.35
N ARG A 31 10.88 0.93 -5.51
CA ARG A 31 9.44 0.72 -5.72
C ARG A 31 8.91 -0.43 -4.88
N LEU A 32 9.67 -1.53 -4.76
CA LEU A 32 9.32 -2.68 -3.92
C LEU A 32 9.33 -2.30 -2.44
N ALA A 33 10.44 -1.72 -1.94
CA ALA A 33 10.55 -1.30 -0.55
C ALA A 33 9.46 -0.29 -0.15
N LEU A 34 9.19 0.70 -1.00
CA LEU A 34 8.10 1.66 -0.76
C LEU A 34 6.73 0.99 -0.79
N GLN A 35 6.50 0.05 -1.71
CA GLN A 35 5.24 -0.71 -1.78
C GLN A 35 5.00 -1.51 -0.50
N GLU A 36 6.03 -2.18 0.03
CA GLU A 36 5.95 -2.95 1.29
C GLU A 36 5.56 -2.04 2.46
N ILE A 37 6.28 -0.92 2.66
CA ILE A 37 5.99 0.04 3.72
C ILE A 37 4.56 0.60 3.60
N LEU A 38 4.10 0.91 2.38
CA LEU A 38 2.73 1.41 2.18
C LEU A 38 1.65 0.35 2.50
N LEU A 39 1.94 -0.93 2.27
CA LEU A 39 1.04 -2.02 2.64
C LEU A 39 1.01 -2.23 4.16
N ASP A 40 2.14 -2.09 4.83
CA ASP A 40 2.21 -2.12 6.30
C ASP A 40 1.44 -0.95 6.92
N ILE A 41 1.61 0.27 6.39
CA ILE A 41 0.83 1.44 6.79
C ILE A 41 -0.67 1.18 6.57
N GLN A 42 -1.06 0.58 5.43
CA GLN A 42 -2.46 0.23 5.19
C GLN A 42 -2.98 -0.74 6.26
N HIS A 43 -2.19 -1.74 6.64
CA HIS A 43 -2.58 -2.72 7.64
C HIS A 43 -2.77 -2.08 9.02
N ASP A 44 -1.76 -1.34 9.50
CA ASP A 44 -1.83 -0.64 10.80
C ASP A 44 -2.99 0.37 10.85
N ALA A 45 -3.18 1.15 9.78
CA ALA A 45 -4.29 2.10 9.69
C ALA A 45 -5.65 1.40 9.79
N ARG A 46 -5.83 0.22 9.19
CA ARG A 46 -7.07 -0.58 9.34
C ARG A 46 -7.28 -1.02 10.78
N LEU A 47 -6.25 -1.53 11.46
CA LEU A 47 -6.35 -1.93 12.85
C LEU A 47 -6.73 -0.76 13.76
N ARG A 48 -6.15 0.42 13.52
CA ARG A 48 -6.48 1.66 14.25
C ARG A 48 -7.88 2.16 13.97
N ALA A 49 -8.36 2.06 12.72
CA ALA A 49 -9.73 2.39 12.37
C ALA A 49 -10.71 1.48 13.11
N GLU A 50 -10.51 0.16 13.09
CA GLU A 50 -11.33 -0.81 13.82
C GLU A 50 -11.34 -0.57 15.32
N LYS A 51 -10.16 -0.33 15.93
CA LYS A 51 -10.06 0.04 17.34
C LYS A 51 -10.87 1.32 17.64
N SER A 52 -10.77 2.33 16.78
CA SER A 52 -11.47 3.60 16.95
C SER A 52 -12.99 3.46 16.82
N TRP A 53 -13.46 2.60 15.91
CA TRP A 53 -14.88 2.24 15.82
C TRP A 53 -15.37 1.59 17.11
N ARG A 54 -14.66 0.57 17.60
CA ARG A 54 -14.99 -0.13 18.86
C ARG A 54 -14.98 0.81 20.07
N SER A 55 -14.07 1.78 20.09
CA SER A 55 -13.98 2.81 21.14
C SER A 55 -14.96 3.97 20.96
N ARG A 56 -15.92 3.90 20.03
CA ARG A 56 -16.90 4.96 19.75
C ARG A 56 -16.27 6.32 19.41
N LYS A 57 -15.20 6.30 18.60
CA LYS A 57 -14.50 7.51 18.09
C LYS A 57 -14.63 7.64 16.56
N PRO A 58 -15.84 7.99 16.04
CA PRO A 58 -16.12 7.96 14.60
C PRO A 58 -15.19 8.82 13.73
N PRO A 59 -14.88 10.08 14.06
CA PRO A 59 -14.00 10.90 13.23
C PRO A 59 -12.58 10.33 13.11
N VAL A 60 -12.05 9.80 14.22
CA VAL A 60 -10.72 9.18 14.26
C VAL A 60 -10.71 7.88 13.45
N ALA A 61 -11.78 7.11 13.53
CA ALA A 61 -11.92 5.89 12.73
C ALA A 61 -11.97 6.18 11.22
N ALA A 62 -12.73 7.20 10.81
CA ALA A 62 -12.79 7.66 9.43
C ALA A 62 -11.43 8.16 8.92
N TYR A 63 -10.70 8.93 9.74
CA TYR A 63 -9.33 9.37 9.43
C TYR A 63 -8.41 8.18 9.14
N TRP A 64 -8.33 7.21 10.05
CA TRP A 64 -7.49 6.03 9.86
C TRP A 64 -7.92 5.18 8.66
N ALA A 65 -9.23 5.04 8.41
CA ALA A 65 -9.75 4.36 7.24
C ALA A 65 -9.29 5.05 5.93
N ALA A 66 -9.36 6.39 5.88
CA ALA A 66 -8.88 7.16 4.74
C ALA A 66 -7.38 6.96 4.52
N CYS A 67 -6.56 7.05 5.58
CA CYS A 67 -5.12 6.76 5.49
C CYS A 67 -4.84 5.38 4.88
N GLY A 68 -5.55 4.34 5.33
CA GLY A 68 -5.38 2.98 4.81
C GLY A 68 -5.79 2.83 3.34
N VAL A 69 -6.84 3.53 2.91
CA VAL A 69 -7.27 3.57 1.50
C VAL A 69 -6.23 4.24 0.63
N TYR A 70 -5.76 5.44 1.01
CA TYR A 70 -4.76 6.18 0.25
C TYR A 70 -3.41 5.44 0.17
N ALA A 71 -2.93 4.85 1.26
CA ALA A 71 -1.71 4.04 1.27
C ALA A 71 -1.80 2.87 0.27
N GLY A 72 -2.92 2.14 0.26
CA GLY A 72 -3.15 1.06 -0.69
C GLY A 72 -3.28 1.53 -2.15
N HIS A 73 -3.91 2.67 -2.37
CA HIS A 73 -4.00 3.28 -3.69
C HIS A 73 -2.62 3.67 -4.23
N ILE A 74 -1.77 4.27 -3.41
CA ILE A 74 -0.38 4.61 -3.78
C ILE A 74 0.42 3.32 -4.05
N ALA A 75 0.34 2.32 -3.16
CA ALA A 75 1.03 1.03 -3.33
C ALA A 75 0.71 0.35 -4.67
N ARG A 76 -0.57 0.39 -5.08
CA ARG A 76 -1.02 -0.16 -6.37
C ARG A 76 -0.63 0.72 -7.56
N ALA A 77 -0.58 2.04 -7.39
CA ALA A 77 -0.20 2.99 -8.44
C ALA A 77 1.28 2.92 -8.80
N ILE A 78 2.14 2.63 -7.82
CA ILE A 78 3.57 2.37 -8.02
C ILE A 78 3.75 1.14 -8.92
N GLY A 79 2.90 0.11 -8.78
CA GLY A 79 2.95 -1.13 -9.55
C GLY A 79 4.15 -2.01 -9.17
N PRO A 80 4.15 -3.31 -9.52
CA PRO A 80 5.33 -4.14 -9.32
C PRO A 80 6.50 -3.55 -10.10
N GLY A 81 7.69 -3.53 -9.49
CA GLY A 81 8.92 -3.32 -10.25
C GLY A 81 8.97 -4.30 -11.45
N PRO A 82 9.79 -4.02 -12.49
CA PRO A 82 9.95 -4.86 -13.67
C PRO A 82 10.14 -6.37 -13.40
N GLY A 83 10.50 -6.77 -12.16
CA GLY A 83 10.78 -8.15 -11.76
C GLY A 83 9.61 -9.05 -11.34
N ARG A 84 8.32 -8.63 -11.33
CA ARG A 84 7.23 -9.56 -10.94
C ARG A 84 6.92 -10.64 -12.00
N GLY A 85 7.56 -10.58 -13.16
CA GLY A 85 7.68 -11.69 -14.12
C GLY A 85 8.75 -12.73 -13.74
N ALA A 86 9.69 -12.39 -12.85
CA ALA A 86 10.76 -13.26 -12.37
C ALA A 86 10.46 -13.76 -10.94
N ARG A 87 9.30 -14.41 -10.76
CA ARG A 87 9.04 -15.23 -9.55
C ARG A 87 9.97 -16.44 -9.60
N GLY A 88 11.15 -16.32 -8.99
CA GLY A 88 12.10 -17.43 -8.87
C GLY A 88 13.21 -17.24 -7.85
N ALA A 89 13.58 -16.02 -7.47
CA ALA A 89 14.65 -15.81 -6.48
C ALA A 89 14.05 -15.36 -5.14
N ARG A 90 13.91 -16.31 -4.22
CA ARG A 90 13.80 -16.04 -2.78
C ARG A 90 15.08 -15.32 -2.38
N ILE A 91 15.00 -14.03 -2.03
CA ILE A 91 16.10 -13.34 -1.34
C ILE A 91 15.92 -13.68 0.15
N PRO A 92 16.80 -14.48 0.77
CA PRO A 92 16.77 -14.63 2.23
C PRO A 92 17.10 -13.28 2.87
N SER A 93 16.28 -12.91 3.84
CA SER A 93 16.48 -11.68 4.63
C SER A 93 17.74 -11.83 5.49
N PRO A 94 18.63 -10.83 5.54
CA PRO A 94 19.82 -10.86 6.41
C PRO A 94 19.49 -10.70 7.92
N PHE A 95 18.22 -10.65 8.30
CA PHE A 95 17.78 -10.46 9.68
C PHE A 95 17.36 -11.75 10.43
N GLU A 96 17.54 -12.93 9.83
CA GLU A 96 17.14 -14.21 10.48
C GLU A 96 18.18 -14.82 11.43
N GLU A 97 19.32 -14.16 11.71
CA GLU A 97 20.44 -14.81 12.42
C GLU A 97 20.71 -14.36 13.86
N THR A 98 19.77 -13.70 14.53
CA THR A 98 19.96 -13.37 15.96
C THR A 98 18.69 -13.56 16.76
N PHE A 99 18.29 -14.81 17.01
CA PHE A 99 17.60 -15.22 18.25
C PHE A 99 17.49 -16.75 18.31
N THR A 100 18.56 -17.42 18.77
CA THR A 100 18.41 -18.66 19.55
C THR A 100 19.52 -18.73 20.59
N CYS A 101 19.10 -18.85 21.85
CA CYS A 101 19.90 -19.19 23.02
C CYS A 101 20.37 -20.65 22.96
#